data_AF-A0A5M9J3S4-F1
#
_entry.id   AF-A0A5M9J3S4-F1
#
_cell.length_a   1.000
_cell.length_b   1.000
_cell.length_c   1.000
_cell.angle_alpha   90.00
_cell.angle_beta   90.00
_cell.angle_gamma   90.00
#
_symmetry.space_group_name_H-M   'P 1'
#
loop_
_entity.id
_entity.type
_entity.pdbx_description
1 polymer ?
#
loop_
_entity_poly.entity_id
_entity_poly.type
_entity_poly.pdbx_seq_one_letter_code
_entity_poly.pdbx_strand_id
1 'polypeptide(L)'
;MARSGQSTQPDTSHSIESYALQAQRCLKQLEAKKSPIEKYMYLSNLRNNNVHLFYRLVKENLTDITPLIYTPTVGEACLRWSEIYQQPEGLYLSYHDRGNLEAVLGNWRQPDVEMTVVTDGSRILGLGDLGVNGMGIPVGKLALYTGCAGIHPAKTLPITLDLGTNNETFLNDPLYMGNQLMVALNKTWPGIIVQYEDFKNPFPSLAKYQNKYPCFNDDIQGTGAVILAGIINALRRTGVPIKDQRAVFMGAGSAGVGVAQQIVQFFQKEGLTEDEARRCFWFVDTKWKSIPDYVQDGKTYSAGQGNNMYVFPGIGLGSILCKTSCINQEMIYASAEALSTSLTPSEISSGRLYPELNRIREVSVIVARQVIRAAQKFNFDREPSIRNLNDEQLDEWIRGRMKC
;
A
#
# COMPACT_ATOMS: atom_id res chain seq x y z
N MET A 1 25.32 11.04 40.61
CA MET A 1 25.28 10.73 42.05
C MET A 1 25.10 9.25 42.22
N ALA A 2 26.10 8.59 42.82
CA ALA A 2 26.09 7.17 43.10
C ALA A 2 24.95 6.82 44.07
N ARG A 3 24.17 5.77 43.77
CA ARG A 3 23.28 5.15 44.75
C ARG A 3 23.97 3.91 45.28
N SER A 4 24.59 4.06 46.44
CA SER A 4 25.02 2.97 47.30
C SER A 4 24.01 2.78 48.44
N GLY A 5 23.71 1.52 48.73
CA GLY A 5 23.23 1.09 50.05
C GLY A 5 21.74 0.83 50.20
N GLN A 6 21.30 -0.39 49.86
CA GLN A 6 20.46 -1.23 50.72
C GLN A 6 20.40 -2.65 50.16
N SER A 7 20.75 -3.63 51.01
CA SER A 7 20.77 -5.06 50.68
C SER A 7 19.34 -5.59 50.53
N THR A 8 18.88 -5.62 49.29
CA THR A 8 17.84 -6.54 48.83
C THR A 8 18.53 -7.51 47.87
N GLN A 9 18.16 -8.80 47.87
CA GLN A 9 18.63 -9.73 46.84
C GLN A 9 18.47 -9.04 45.48
N PRO A 10 19.45 -9.11 44.57
CA PRO A 10 19.30 -8.49 43.27
C PRO A 10 18.13 -9.20 42.59
N ASP A 11 17.00 -8.50 42.50
CA ASP A 11 15.96 -8.86 41.56
C ASP A 11 16.64 -9.01 40.20
N THR A 12 16.59 -10.20 39.62
CA THR A 12 17.33 -10.58 38.41
C THR A 12 16.80 -9.88 37.15
N SER A 13 16.08 -8.76 37.30
CA SER A 13 15.46 -7.97 36.23
C SER A 13 16.33 -6.80 35.73
N HIS A 14 17.55 -6.61 36.26
CA HIS A 14 18.41 -5.47 35.91
C HIS A 14 19.23 -5.61 34.61
N SER A 15 18.98 -6.61 33.75
CA SER A 15 19.71 -6.73 32.47
C SER A 15 19.12 -5.79 31.41
N ILE A 16 19.94 -4.87 30.90
CA ILE A 16 19.64 -4.15 29.66
C ILE A 16 19.67 -5.18 28.53
N GLU A 17 18.51 -5.47 27.94
CA GLU A 17 18.40 -6.44 26.86
C GLU A 17 18.84 -5.85 25.51
N SER A 18 19.51 -6.66 24.70
CA SER A 18 19.80 -6.31 23.31
C SER A 18 18.55 -6.47 22.44
N TYR A 19 18.44 -5.68 21.37
CA TYR A 19 17.37 -5.85 20.39
C TYR A 19 17.33 -7.25 19.78
N ALA A 20 18.49 -7.88 19.60
CA ALA A 20 18.57 -9.24 19.08
C ALA A 20 17.88 -10.24 20.02
N LEU A 21 18.06 -10.10 21.34
CA LEU A 21 17.39 -10.94 22.32
C LEU A 21 15.88 -10.69 22.36
N GLN A 22 15.46 -9.43 22.28
CA GLN A 22 14.04 -9.07 22.20
C GLN A 22 13.37 -9.65 20.94
N ALA A 23 14.03 -9.54 19.79
CA ALA A 23 13.56 -10.10 18.52
C ALA A 23 13.46 -11.63 18.59
N GLN A 24 14.48 -12.31 19.11
CA GLN A 24 14.48 -13.75 19.28
C GLN A 24 13.32 -14.22 20.18
N ARG A 25 13.05 -13.50 21.28
CA ARG A 25 11.91 -13.80 22.15
C ARG A 25 10.58 -13.62 21.42
N CYS A 26 10.45 -12.55 20.65
CA CYS A 26 9.22 -12.29 19.90
C CYS A 26 8.96 -13.35 18.83
N LEU A 27 10.00 -13.76 18.09
CA LEU A 27 9.89 -14.83 17.10
C LEU A 27 9.50 -16.16 17.74
N LYS A 28 10.08 -16.54 18.89
CA LYS A 28 9.65 -17.74 19.64
C LYS A 28 8.19 -17.67 20.09
N GLN A 29 7.72 -16.51 20.54
CA GLN A 29 6.31 -16.33 20.93
C GLN A 29 5.37 -16.38 19.73
N LEU A 30 5.81 -15.84 18.58
CA LEU A 30 5.09 -15.89 17.31
C LEU A 30 4.99 -17.34 16.79
N GLU A 31 6.09 -18.10 16.84
CA GLU A 31 6.14 -19.51 16.44
C GLU A 31 5.23 -20.39 17.31
N ALA A 32 5.09 -20.08 18.59
CA ALA A 32 4.22 -20.80 19.51
C ALA A 32 2.71 -20.62 19.23
N LYS A 33 2.33 -19.63 18.40
CA LYS A 33 0.93 -19.42 17.98
C LYS A 33 0.52 -20.45 16.93
N LYS A 34 -0.67 -21.03 17.12
CA LYS A 34 -1.14 -22.18 16.34
C LYS A 34 -1.77 -21.79 15.01
N SER A 35 -2.34 -20.59 14.92
CA SER A 35 -3.05 -20.11 13.73
C SER A 35 -2.50 -18.78 13.21
N PRO A 36 -2.68 -18.47 11.92
CA PRO A 36 -2.31 -17.17 11.37
C PRO A 36 -2.98 -15.99 12.09
N ILE A 37 -4.24 -16.12 12.49
CA ILE A 37 -4.96 -15.07 13.21
C ILE A 37 -4.40 -14.82 14.63
N GLU A 38 -3.96 -15.87 15.35
CA GLU A 38 -3.27 -15.69 16.63
C GLU A 38 -1.93 -14.96 16.45
N LYS A 39 -1.22 -15.25 15.35
CA LYS A 39 0.01 -14.53 14.97
C LYS A 39 -0.27 -13.07 14.62
N TYR A 40 -1.36 -12.79 13.88
CA TYR A 40 -1.80 -11.43 13.59
C TYR A 40 -2.09 -10.65 14.87
N MET A 41 -2.87 -11.21 15.80
CA MET A 41 -3.20 -10.57 17.07
C MET A 41 -1.94 -10.29 17.91
N TYR A 42 -1.00 -11.23 17.94
CA TYR A 42 0.29 -11.03 18.61
C TYR A 42 1.08 -9.87 18.00
N LEU A 43 1.16 -9.81 16.67
CA LEU A 43 1.87 -8.76 15.95
C LEU A 43 1.17 -7.39 16.06
N SER A 44 -0.17 -7.34 16.05
CA SER A 44 -0.93 -6.11 16.32
C SER A 44 -0.67 -5.61 17.74
N ASN A 45 -0.68 -6.50 18.73
CA ASN A 45 -0.32 -6.14 20.10
C ASN A 45 1.11 -5.60 20.19
N LEU A 46 2.07 -6.24 19.53
CA LEU A 46 3.46 -5.77 19.47
C LEU A 46 3.57 -4.40 18.81
N ARG A 47 2.87 -4.16 17.68
CA ARG A 47 2.83 -2.87 16.99
C ARG A 47 2.38 -1.75 17.92
N ASN A 48 1.35 -2.00 18.74
CA ASN A 48 0.77 -1.00 19.63
C ASN A 48 1.58 -0.73 20.90
N ASN A 49 2.35 -1.72 21.40
CA ASN A 49 3.11 -1.59 22.64
C ASN A 49 4.62 -1.32 22.42
N ASN A 50 5.19 -1.80 21.31
CA ASN A 50 6.59 -1.60 20.96
C ASN A 50 6.76 -1.49 19.43
N VAL A 51 6.38 -0.33 18.90
CA VAL A 51 6.38 -0.02 17.46
C VAL A 51 7.76 -0.23 16.81
N HIS A 52 8.85 0.08 17.52
CA HIS A 52 10.22 -0.10 17.01
C HIS A 52 10.56 -1.58 16.83
N LEU A 53 10.26 -2.42 17.83
CA LEU A 53 10.50 -3.85 17.73
C LEU A 53 9.62 -4.49 16.65
N PHE A 54 8.36 -4.07 16.55
CA PHE A 54 7.46 -4.51 15.48
C PHE A 54 8.06 -4.27 14.08
N TYR A 55 8.44 -3.02 13.77
CA TYR A 55 8.97 -2.71 12.43
C TYR A 55 10.37 -3.27 12.19
N ARG A 56 11.17 -3.49 13.25
CA ARG A 56 12.42 -4.22 13.14
C ARG A 56 12.18 -5.67 12.71
N LEU A 57 11.23 -6.36 13.35
CA LEU A 57 10.85 -7.73 12.97
C LEU A 57 10.33 -7.78 11.53
N VAL A 58 9.42 -6.88 11.15
CA VAL A 58 8.87 -6.79 9.79
C VAL A 58 10.00 -6.61 8.77
N LYS A 59 10.94 -5.70 9.02
CA LYS A 59 12.07 -5.44 8.12
C LYS A 59 13.00 -6.64 7.99
N GLU A 60 13.29 -7.34 9.08
CA GLU A 60 14.24 -8.46 9.10
C GLU A 60 13.61 -9.78 8.61
N ASN A 61 12.29 -9.91 8.66
CA ASN A 61 11.55 -11.16 8.36
C ASN A 61 10.37 -10.91 7.43
N LEU A 62 10.57 -10.06 6.42
CA LEU A 62 9.49 -9.54 5.59
C LEU A 62 8.67 -10.64 4.91
N THR A 63 9.33 -11.68 4.37
CA THR A 63 8.67 -12.80 3.69
C THR A 63 7.72 -13.57 4.62
N ASP A 64 8.10 -13.77 5.87
CA ASP A 64 7.33 -14.57 6.83
C ASP A 64 6.26 -13.75 7.55
N ILE A 65 6.54 -12.46 7.81
CA ILE A 65 5.62 -11.58 8.54
C ILE A 65 4.57 -10.95 7.63
N THR A 66 4.89 -10.64 6.37
CA THR A 66 3.93 -9.99 5.45
C THR A 66 2.61 -10.76 5.34
N PRO A 67 2.59 -12.09 5.11
CA PRO A 67 1.33 -12.84 5.02
C PRO A 67 0.51 -12.84 6.31
N LEU A 68 1.14 -12.53 7.45
CA LEU A 68 0.50 -12.47 8.76
C LEU A 68 -0.14 -11.10 9.02
N ILE A 69 0.50 -9.99 8.60
CA ILE A 69 0.00 -8.61 8.84
C ILE A 69 -0.76 -8.02 7.64
N TYR A 70 -0.75 -8.72 6.51
CA TYR A 70 -1.41 -8.35 5.27
C TYR A 70 -2.14 -9.57 4.68
N THR A 71 -2.39 -9.61 3.37
CA THR A 71 -3.09 -10.72 2.73
C THR A 71 -2.29 -12.02 2.84
N PRO A 72 -2.92 -13.17 3.16
CA PRO A 72 -4.38 -13.36 3.31
C PRO A 72 -4.91 -13.10 4.73
N THR A 73 -4.06 -13.12 5.77
CA THR A 73 -4.52 -13.13 7.18
C THR A 73 -5.31 -11.88 7.57
N VAL A 74 -4.99 -10.71 7.00
CA VAL A 74 -5.74 -9.47 7.24
C VAL A 74 -7.21 -9.59 6.83
N GLY A 75 -7.53 -10.44 5.83
CA GLY A 75 -8.91 -10.72 5.45
C GLY A 75 -9.69 -11.46 6.54
N GLU A 76 -9.07 -12.47 7.16
CA GLU A 76 -9.65 -13.14 8.35
C GLU A 76 -9.78 -12.15 9.51
N ALA A 77 -8.76 -11.31 9.74
CA ALA A 77 -8.80 -10.28 10.76
C ALA A 77 -9.96 -9.31 10.55
N CYS A 78 -10.24 -8.89 9.31
CA CYS A 78 -11.38 -8.04 8.99
C CYS A 78 -12.71 -8.78 9.23
N LEU A 79 -12.86 -10.04 8.82
CA LEU A 79 -14.07 -10.82 9.10
C LEU A 79 -14.38 -10.91 10.60
N ARG A 80 -13.34 -10.95 11.43
CA ARG A 80 -13.44 -11.09 12.90
C ARG A 80 -13.08 -9.81 13.65
N TRP A 81 -13.05 -8.65 12.99
CA TRP A 81 -12.44 -7.43 13.54
C TRP A 81 -13.01 -7.03 14.89
N SER A 82 -14.35 -7.04 15.01
CA SER A 82 -15.03 -6.71 16.27
C SER A 82 -14.78 -7.74 17.37
N GLU A 83 -14.57 -9.02 17.02
CA GLU A 83 -14.30 -10.10 17.97
C GLU A 83 -12.88 -9.99 18.54
N ILE A 84 -11.90 -9.71 17.67
CA ILE A 84 -10.48 -9.68 18.03
C ILE A 84 -10.00 -8.29 18.47
N TYR A 85 -10.88 -7.30 18.52
CA TYR A 85 -10.56 -5.92 18.85
C TYR A 85 -9.93 -5.82 20.25
N GLN A 86 -8.77 -5.15 20.34
CA GLN A 86 -8.05 -4.95 21.60
C GLN A 86 -7.83 -3.47 21.91
N GLN A 87 -7.39 -2.70 20.92
CA GLN A 87 -7.02 -1.29 21.06
C GLN A 87 -7.41 -0.52 19.78
N PRO A 88 -7.70 0.79 19.89
CA PRO A 88 -7.98 1.61 18.72
C PRO A 88 -6.73 1.78 17.86
N GLU A 89 -6.81 1.39 16.59
CA GLU A 89 -5.67 1.43 15.66
C GLU A 89 -5.75 2.60 14.64
N GLY A 90 -6.88 3.30 14.57
CA GLY A 90 -7.18 4.37 13.60
C GLY A 90 -8.35 5.26 13.99
N LEU A 91 -8.74 6.16 13.10
CA LEU A 91 -9.94 7.00 13.25
C LEU A 91 -11.13 6.38 12.52
N TYR A 92 -12.27 6.36 13.20
CA TYR A 92 -13.56 5.97 12.64
C TYR A 92 -14.38 7.25 12.48
N LEU A 93 -14.77 7.56 11.25
CA LEU A 93 -15.54 8.77 10.93
C LEU A 93 -16.93 8.35 10.46
N SER A 94 -17.96 8.73 11.20
CA SER A 94 -19.35 8.34 10.93
C SER A 94 -20.10 9.43 10.18
N TYR A 95 -21.23 9.07 9.55
CA TYR A 95 -22.16 10.04 8.95
C TYR A 95 -22.60 11.17 9.91
N HIS A 96 -22.58 10.92 11.22
CA HIS A 96 -22.93 11.90 12.24
C HIS A 96 -21.86 12.97 12.46
N ASP A 97 -20.61 12.73 12.05
CA ASP A 97 -19.50 13.67 12.20
C ASP A 97 -19.44 14.74 11.09
N ARG A 98 -20.37 14.67 10.13
CA ARG A 98 -20.48 15.65 9.04
C ARG A 98 -20.64 17.06 9.61
N GLY A 99 -19.86 18.01 9.09
CA GLY A 99 -19.77 19.38 9.61
C GLY A 99 -18.84 19.57 10.80
N ASN A 100 -18.32 18.50 11.42
CA ASN A 100 -17.39 18.57 12.56
C ASN A 100 -16.09 17.76 12.35
N LEU A 101 -15.79 17.39 11.10
CA LEU A 101 -14.65 16.51 10.78
C LEU A 101 -13.30 17.06 11.26
N GLU A 102 -13.06 18.39 11.15
CA GLU A 102 -11.80 18.99 11.59
C GLU A 102 -11.55 18.78 13.10
N ALA A 103 -12.60 18.83 13.93
CA ALA A 103 -12.48 18.56 15.36
C ALA A 103 -12.22 17.07 15.65
N VAL A 104 -12.88 16.16 14.91
CA VAL A 104 -12.65 14.72 15.06
C VAL A 104 -11.23 14.34 14.63
N LEU A 105 -10.75 14.89 13.51
CA LEU A 105 -9.37 14.72 13.05
C LEU A 105 -8.37 15.28 14.06
N GLY A 106 -8.69 16.41 14.71
CA GLY A 106 -7.89 17.02 15.77
C GLY A 106 -7.69 16.15 17.02
N ASN A 107 -8.50 15.10 17.21
CA ASN A 107 -8.30 14.12 18.28
C ASN A 107 -7.20 13.09 17.97
N TRP A 108 -6.65 13.07 16.74
CA TRP A 108 -5.56 12.17 16.41
C TRP A 108 -4.31 12.50 17.22
N ARG A 109 -3.72 11.47 17.84
CA ARG A 109 -2.58 11.61 18.76
C ARG A 109 -1.31 12.19 18.12
N GLN A 110 -1.17 12.12 16.80
CA GLN A 110 0.00 12.64 16.09
C GLN A 110 -0.33 13.96 15.40
N PRO A 111 0.43 15.04 15.65
CA PRO A 111 0.09 16.36 15.14
C PRO A 111 0.46 16.55 13.66
N ASP A 112 1.37 15.74 13.13
CA ASP A 112 1.96 15.93 11.81
C ASP A 112 1.82 14.64 10.97
N VAL A 113 0.66 14.48 10.35
CA VAL A 113 0.33 13.35 9.47
C VAL A 113 0.64 13.73 8.03
N GLU A 114 1.42 12.90 7.34
CA GLU A 114 1.78 13.10 5.93
C GLU A 114 0.97 12.19 4.99
N MET A 115 0.40 11.09 5.51
CA MET A 115 -0.36 10.15 4.70
C MET A 115 -1.50 9.45 5.45
N THR A 116 -2.59 9.23 4.75
CA THR A 116 -3.69 8.36 5.20
C THR A 116 -4.04 7.31 4.15
N VAL A 117 -4.41 6.13 4.63
CA VAL A 117 -5.19 5.15 3.87
C VAL A 117 -6.61 5.21 4.41
N VAL A 118 -7.58 5.41 3.53
CA VAL A 118 -8.99 5.51 3.86
C VAL A 118 -9.77 4.41 3.15
N THR A 119 -10.72 3.80 3.85
CA THR A 119 -11.72 2.87 3.31
C THR A 119 -13.11 3.21 3.83
N ASP A 120 -14.16 2.84 3.10
CA ASP A 120 -15.54 2.80 3.63
C ASP A 120 -15.98 1.37 3.99
N GLY A 121 -15.11 0.37 3.79
CA GLY A 121 -15.41 -1.03 4.10
C GLY A 121 -16.38 -1.71 3.14
N SER A 122 -16.83 -1.03 2.08
CA SER A 122 -17.91 -1.54 1.21
C SER A 122 -17.47 -2.62 0.23
N ARG A 123 -16.15 -2.82 0.05
CA ARG A 123 -15.57 -3.86 -0.80
C ARG A 123 -14.21 -4.31 -0.29
N ILE A 124 -14.18 -4.86 0.92
CA ILE A 124 -12.93 -5.37 1.51
C ILE A 124 -12.45 -6.59 0.73
N LEU A 125 -11.32 -6.45 0.03
CA LEU A 125 -10.72 -7.50 -0.80
C LEU A 125 -11.78 -8.16 -1.74
N GLY A 126 -11.87 -9.50 -1.71
CA GLY A 126 -12.94 -10.29 -2.32
C GLY A 126 -14.04 -10.72 -1.34
N LEU A 127 -14.08 -10.13 -0.14
CA LEU A 127 -14.95 -10.53 0.98
C LEU A 127 -16.27 -9.75 1.01
N GLY A 128 -16.35 -8.62 0.31
CA GLY A 128 -17.56 -7.80 0.19
C GLY A 128 -17.62 -6.68 1.22
N ASP A 129 -18.84 -6.30 1.60
CA ASP A 129 -19.10 -5.20 2.53
C ASP A 129 -18.88 -5.68 3.98
N LEU A 130 -17.87 -5.15 4.65
CA LEU A 130 -17.57 -5.40 6.05
C LEU A 130 -17.69 -4.12 6.90
N GLY A 131 -18.07 -2.97 6.31
CA GLY A 131 -18.17 -1.68 6.98
C GLY A 131 -16.96 -1.36 7.86
N VAL A 132 -17.21 -1.00 9.12
CA VAL A 132 -16.15 -0.64 10.10
C VAL A 132 -15.13 -1.74 10.37
N ASN A 133 -15.48 -3.01 10.14
CA ASN A 133 -14.55 -4.11 10.28
C ASN A 133 -13.45 -4.10 9.21
N GLY A 134 -13.61 -3.29 8.16
CA GLY A 134 -12.61 -3.03 7.15
C GLY A 134 -11.36 -2.27 7.63
N MET A 135 -11.36 -1.72 8.85
CA MET A 135 -10.22 -0.96 9.41
C MET A 135 -8.88 -1.72 9.36
N GLY A 136 -8.91 -3.06 9.39
CA GLY A 136 -7.71 -3.88 9.25
C GLY A 136 -6.93 -3.60 7.95
N ILE A 137 -7.62 -3.20 6.88
CA ILE A 137 -6.99 -2.90 5.59
C ILE A 137 -6.15 -1.62 5.63
N PRO A 138 -6.67 -0.43 6.00
CA PRO A 138 -5.83 0.75 6.21
C PRO A 138 -4.65 0.51 7.15
N VAL A 139 -4.88 -0.20 8.25
CA VAL A 139 -3.83 -0.52 9.24
C VAL A 139 -2.73 -1.39 8.61
N GLY A 140 -3.10 -2.44 7.87
CA GLY A 140 -2.15 -3.31 7.17
C GLY A 140 -1.37 -2.57 6.08
N LYS A 141 -2.04 -1.78 5.25
CA LYS A 141 -1.40 -0.97 4.18
C LYS A 141 -0.39 0.01 4.75
N LEU A 142 -0.74 0.73 5.83
CA LEU A 142 0.17 1.66 6.50
C LEU A 142 1.34 0.95 7.19
N ALA A 143 1.15 -0.26 7.71
CA ALA A 143 2.25 -1.07 8.21
C ALA A 143 3.25 -1.42 7.09
N LEU A 144 2.76 -1.70 5.87
CA LEU A 144 3.62 -1.92 4.70
C LEU A 144 4.26 -0.64 4.17
N TYR A 145 3.63 0.52 4.30
CA TYR A 145 4.29 1.80 4.01
C TYR A 145 5.56 1.99 4.86
N THR A 146 5.49 1.68 6.14
CA THR A 146 6.67 1.73 7.01
C THR A 146 7.63 0.56 6.75
N GLY A 147 7.12 -0.68 6.67
CA GLY A 147 7.94 -1.88 6.49
C GLY A 147 8.68 -1.93 5.14
N CYS A 148 8.02 -1.53 4.07
CA CYS A 148 8.55 -1.59 2.70
C CYS A 148 9.19 -0.27 2.26
N ALA A 149 8.64 0.89 2.63
CA ALA A 149 9.17 2.18 2.17
C ALA A 149 9.79 3.05 3.28
N GLY A 150 9.74 2.62 4.55
CA GLY A 150 10.34 3.37 5.64
C GLY A 150 9.67 4.70 5.94
N ILE A 151 8.40 4.87 5.57
CA ILE A 151 7.60 6.03 6.01
C ILE A 151 7.45 5.93 7.52
N HIS A 152 7.71 7.03 8.24
CA HIS A 152 7.68 7.00 9.70
C HIS A 152 6.26 6.73 10.20
N PRO A 153 6.03 5.74 11.09
CA PRO A 153 4.69 5.30 11.46
C PRO A 153 3.86 6.36 12.21
N ALA A 154 4.50 7.33 12.87
CA ALA A 154 3.79 8.47 13.47
C ALA A 154 3.26 9.48 12.44
N LYS A 155 3.67 9.38 11.17
CA LYS A 155 3.24 10.25 10.07
C LYS A 155 2.04 9.67 9.32
N THR A 156 1.52 8.53 9.76
CA THR A 156 0.45 7.82 9.08
C THR A 156 -0.83 7.79 9.91
N LEU A 157 -1.98 7.76 9.22
CA LEU A 157 -3.29 7.74 9.83
C LEU A 157 -4.22 6.78 9.08
N PRO A 158 -4.63 5.64 9.68
CA PRO A 158 -5.66 4.78 9.11
C PRO A 158 -7.04 5.36 9.42
N ILE A 159 -7.90 5.44 8.40
CA ILE A 159 -9.27 5.95 8.51
C ILE A 159 -10.26 4.92 7.97
N THR A 160 -11.34 4.70 8.70
CA THR A 160 -12.53 4.02 8.18
C THR A 160 -13.72 4.97 8.22
N LEU A 161 -14.43 5.08 7.09
CA LEU A 161 -15.63 5.87 6.94
C LEU A 161 -16.86 4.98 7.19
N ASP A 162 -17.57 5.22 8.28
CA ASP A 162 -18.88 4.62 8.54
C ASP A 162 -19.98 5.52 7.94
N LEU A 163 -20.12 5.43 6.61
CA LEU A 163 -21.08 6.23 5.86
C LEU A 163 -22.50 5.64 5.91
N GLY A 164 -22.64 4.45 6.50
CA GLY A 164 -23.90 3.83 6.90
C GLY A 164 -24.99 3.87 5.84
N THR A 165 -24.72 3.65 4.55
CA THR A 165 -25.82 3.55 3.57
C THR A 165 -25.44 3.03 2.19
N ASN A 166 -26.32 2.22 1.59
CA ASN A 166 -26.39 1.95 0.15
C ASN A 166 -27.45 2.85 -0.55
N ASN A 167 -27.91 3.92 0.11
CA ASN A 167 -28.95 4.80 -0.39
C ASN A 167 -28.38 5.80 -1.42
N GLU A 168 -28.77 5.61 -2.69
CA GLU A 168 -28.35 6.46 -3.82
C GLU A 168 -28.69 7.94 -3.62
N THR A 169 -29.73 8.28 -2.87
CA THR A 169 -30.09 9.68 -2.59
C THR A 169 -29.03 10.37 -1.73
N PHE A 170 -28.48 9.68 -0.74
CA PHE A 170 -27.40 10.21 0.09
C PHE A 170 -26.06 10.23 -0.65
N LEU A 171 -25.79 9.23 -1.50
CA LEU A 171 -24.60 9.20 -2.36
C LEU A 171 -24.57 10.36 -3.37
N ASN A 172 -25.73 10.77 -3.86
CA ASN A 172 -25.88 11.86 -4.82
C ASN A 172 -26.03 13.25 -4.16
N ASP A 173 -26.09 13.32 -2.83
CA ASP A 173 -26.16 14.59 -2.11
C ASP A 173 -24.81 15.34 -2.23
N PRO A 174 -24.77 16.58 -2.73
CA PRO A 174 -23.54 17.38 -2.79
C PRO A 174 -22.89 17.62 -1.40
N LEU A 175 -23.65 17.46 -0.31
CA LEU A 175 -23.18 17.50 1.09
C LEU A 175 -22.70 16.14 1.61
N TYR A 176 -22.70 15.09 0.79
CA TYR A 176 -22.18 13.78 1.14
C TYR A 176 -20.71 13.86 1.59
N MET A 177 -20.40 13.09 2.63
CA MET A 177 -19.23 13.30 3.49
C MET A 177 -17.89 13.23 2.76
N GLY A 178 -17.81 12.51 1.63
CA GLY A 178 -16.60 12.45 0.81
C GLY A 178 -16.06 13.83 0.40
N ASN A 179 -16.95 14.82 0.16
CA ASN A 179 -16.56 16.20 -0.14
C ASN A 179 -15.90 16.91 1.05
N GLN A 180 -16.42 16.66 2.25
CA GLN A 180 -15.95 17.32 3.46
C GLN A 180 -14.65 16.69 3.96
N LEU A 181 -14.47 15.37 3.77
CA LEU A 181 -13.28 14.67 4.23
C LEU A 181 -12.00 15.23 3.61
N MET A 182 -11.93 15.32 2.28
CA MET A 182 -10.71 15.80 1.60
C MET A 182 -10.37 17.24 1.99
N VAL A 183 -11.39 18.08 2.12
CA VAL A 183 -11.22 19.47 2.58
C VAL A 183 -10.72 19.49 4.02
N ALA A 184 -11.34 18.73 4.93
CA ALA A 184 -10.96 18.68 6.34
C ALA A 184 -9.53 18.13 6.51
N LEU A 185 -9.21 17.00 5.87
CA LEU A 185 -7.86 16.42 5.88
C LEU A 185 -6.81 17.43 5.41
N ASN A 186 -7.03 18.10 4.29
CA ASN A 186 -6.07 19.06 3.76
C ASN A 186 -6.02 20.37 4.54
N LYS A 187 -7.06 20.73 5.31
CA LYS A 187 -7.00 21.84 6.26
C LYS A 187 -6.22 21.48 7.52
N THR A 188 -6.46 20.29 8.07
CA THR A 188 -5.77 19.79 9.27
C THR A 188 -4.30 19.49 8.98
N TRP A 189 -4.01 18.84 7.86
CA TRP A 189 -2.67 18.48 7.39
C TRP A 189 -2.49 18.85 5.91
N PRO A 190 -2.05 20.10 5.61
CA PRO A 190 -1.88 20.56 4.25
C PRO A 190 -0.93 19.70 3.42
N GLY A 191 -1.43 19.18 2.29
CA GLY A 191 -0.65 18.32 1.40
C GLY A 191 -0.59 16.84 1.81
N ILE A 192 -1.39 16.42 2.80
CA ILE A 192 -1.54 15.00 3.16
C ILE A 192 -1.85 14.14 1.93
N ILE A 193 -1.12 13.04 1.78
CA ILE A 193 -1.37 12.05 0.73
C ILE A 193 -2.55 11.17 1.14
N VAL A 194 -3.56 11.04 0.27
CA VAL A 194 -4.74 10.20 0.54
C VAL A 194 -4.77 9.01 -0.41
N GLN A 195 -4.63 7.81 0.13
CA GLN A 195 -4.89 6.57 -0.60
C GLN A 195 -6.30 6.08 -0.31
N TYR A 196 -7.13 5.98 -1.34
CA TYR A 196 -8.41 5.29 -1.28
C TYR A 196 -8.23 3.79 -1.45
N GLU A 197 -8.91 3.00 -0.62
CA GLU A 197 -8.78 1.55 -0.56
C GLU A 197 -10.14 0.87 -0.35
N ASP A 198 -10.40 -0.21 -1.09
CA ASP A 198 -11.53 -1.12 -0.88
C ASP A 198 -12.92 -0.45 -0.91
N PHE A 199 -13.06 0.58 -1.77
CA PHE A 199 -14.36 1.19 -2.08
C PHE A 199 -15.09 0.39 -3.16
N LYS A 200 -16.39 0.16 -3.00
CA LYS A 200 -17.23 -0.49 -4.01
C LYS A 200 -17.29 0.28 -5.32
N ASN A 201 -17.40 1.61 -5.25
CA ASN A 201 -17.38 2.49 -6.42
C ASN A 201 -16.32 3.61 -6.29
N PRO A 202 -15.04 3.34 -6.59
CA PRO A 202 -13.95 4.28 -6.37
C PRO A 202 -13.85 5.38 -7.45
N PHE A 203 -14.43 5.19 -8.64
CA PHE A 203 -14.23 6.08 -9.79
C PHE A 203 -14.73 7.52 -9.58
N PRO A 204 -15.92 7.78 -9.00
CA PRO A 204 -16.40 9.15 -8.80
C PRO A 204 -15.50 9.98 -7.87
N SER A 205 -15.07 9.38 -6.75
CA SER A 205 -14.16 10.03 -5.79
C SER A 205 -12.82 10.34 -6.46
N LEU A 206 -12.24 9.37 -7.16
CA LEU A 206 -10.97 9.56 -7.86
C LEU A 206 -11.07 10.68 -8.91
N ALA A 207 -12.07 10.64 -9.79
CA ALA A 207 -12.29 11.65 -10.83
C ALA A 207 -12.46 13.07 -10.26
N LYS A 208 -13.12 13.18 -9.10
CA LYS A 208 -13.42 14.46 -8.45
C LYS A 208 -12.20 15.09 -7.75
N TYR A 209 -11.34 14.27 -7.13
CA TYR A 209 -10.29 14.77 -6.22
C TYR A 209 -8.87 14.65 -6.75
N GLN A 210 -8.58 13.75 -7.69
CA GLN A 210 -7.20 13.49 -8.15
C GLN A 210 -6.49 14.74 -8.71
N ASN A 211 -7.24 15.69 -9.28
CA ASN A 211 -6.70 16.94 -9.82
C ASN A 211 -6.67 18.09 -8.81
N LYS A 212 -7.16 17.88 -7.58
CA LYS A 212 -7.31 18.91 -6.54
C LYS A 212 -6.47 18.62 -5.30
N TYR A 213 -6.28 17.34 -4.99
CA TYR A 213 -5.57 16.87 -3.81
C TYR A 213 -4.63 15.73 -4.22
N PRO A 214 -3.50 15.55 -3.52
CA PRO A 214 -2.59 14.45 -3.80
C PRO A 214 -3.22 13.13 -3.30
N CYS A 215 -3.97 12.49 -4.19
CA CYS A 215 -4.69 11.26 -3.87
C CYS A 215 -4.68 10.28 -5.04
N PHE A 216 -4.82 9.01 -4.72
CA PHE A 216 -4.92 7.92 -5.69
C PHE A 216 -5.75 6.77 -5.10
N ASN A 217 -6.22 5.85 -5.93
CA ASN A 217 -6.91 4.64 -5.47
C ASN A 217 -6.03 3.42 -5.78
N ASP A 218 -5.71 2.63 -4.77
CA ASP A 218 -4.79 1.50 -4.94
C ASP A 218 -5.40 0.36 -5.76
N ASP A 219 -6.71 0.10 -5.64
CA ASP A 219 -7.41 -0.95 -6.38
C ASP A 219 -7.43 -0.71 -7.90
N ILE A 220 -7.45 0.55 -8.32
CA ILE A 220 -7.41 0.94 -9.73
C ILE A 220 -5.96 1.16 -10.15
N GLN A 221 -5.28 2.11 -9.52
CA GLN A 221 -4.01 2.65 -9.98
C GLN A 221 -2.82 1.81 -9.50
N GLY A 222 -2.84 1.36 -8.24
CA GLY A 222 -1.80 0.47 -7.71
C GLY A 222 -1.82 -0.91 -8.35
N THR A 223 -3.00 -1.54 -8.44
CA THR A 223 -3.17 -2.82 -9.15
C THR A 223 -2.83 -2.69 -10.63
N GLY A 224 -3.28 -1.60 -11.26
CA GLY A 224 -2.90 -1.31 -12.63
C GLY A 224 -1.38 -1.22 -12.83
N ALA A 225 -0.67 -0.53 -11.94
CA ALA A 225 0.77 -0.36 -12.04
C ALA A 225 1.55 -1.67 -11.84
N VAL A 226 1.21 -2.48 -10.83
CA VAL A 226 1.91 -3.76 -10.60
C VAL A 226 1.65 -4.77 -11.73
N ILE A 227 0.42 -4.85 -12.25
CA ILE A 227 0.13 -5.78 -13.34
C ILE A 227 0.80 -5.30 -14.64
N LEU A 228 0.79 -4.00 -14.92
CA LEU A 228 1.50 -3.45 -16.08
C LEU A 228 3.01 -3.77 -16.00
N ALA A 229 3.64 -3.62 -14.85
CA ALA A 229 5.06 -3.97 -14.67
C ALA A 229 5.35 -5.45 -15.02
N GLY A 230 4.48 -6.35 -14.57
CA GLY A 230 4.57 -7.78 -14.90
C GLY A 230 4.38 -8.05 -16.39
N ILE A 231 3.43 -7.36 -17.03
CA ILE A 231 3.18 -7.47 -18.47
C ILE A 231 4.37 -6.98 -19.28
N ILE A 232 4.95 -5.81 -18.95
CA ILE A 232 6.15 -5.30 -19.62
C ILE A 232 7.27 -6.36 -19.58
N ASN A 233 7.48 -6.98 -18.42
CA ASN A 233 8.50 -8.02 -18.26
C ASN A 233 8.18 -9.32 -19.01
N ALA A 234 6.92 -9.71 -19.07
CA ALA A 234 6.49 -10.86 -19.86
C ALA A 234 6.67 -10.60 -21.37
N LEU A 235 6.27 -9.42 -21.86
CA LEU A 235 6.42 -9.04 -23.27
C LEU A 235 7.88 -9.03 -23.72
N ARG A 236 8.78 -8.44 -22.92
CA ARG A 236 10.24 -8.47 -23.16
C ARG A 236 10.79 -9.89 -23.34
N ARG A 237 10.24 -10.87 -22.62
CA ARG A 237 10.66 -12.28 -22.73
C ARG A 237 10.08 -12.99 -23.93
N THR A 238 8.81 -12.75 -24.23
CA THR A 238 8.13 -13.44 -25.34
C THR A 238 8.60 -12.94 -26.70
N GLY A 239 9.00 -11.66 -26.80
CA GLY A 239 9.35 -11.03 -28.07
C GLY A 239 8.18 -10.87 -29.05
N VAL A 240 6.96 -11.22 -28.61
CA VAL A 240 5.76 -11.14 -29.45
C VAL A 240 5.32 -9.67 -29.54
N PRO A 241 5.14 -9.11 -30.75
CA PRO A 241 4.73 -7.71 -30.92
C PRO A 241 3.46 -7.38 -30.16
N ILE A 242 3.39 -6.18 -29.56
CA ILE A 242 2.23 -5.72 -28.77
C ILE A 242 0.91 -5.77 -29.54
N LYS A 243 0.93 -5.49 -30.85
CA LYS A 243 -0.24 -5.55 -31.74
C LYS A 243 -0.84 -6.95 -31.87
N ASP A 244 -0.04 -7.98 -31.61
CA ASP A 244 -0.42 -9.38 -31.71
C ASP A 244 -0.84 -9.95 -30.34
N GLN A 245 -0.71 -9.16 -29.27
CA GLN A 245 -1.12 -9.56 -27.92
C GLN A 245 -2.64 -9.57 -27.78
N ARG A 246 -3.14 -10.55 -27.04
CA ARG A 246 -4.56 -10.72 -26.74
C ARG A 246 -4.68 -11.11 -25.27
N ALA A 247 -5.44 -10.35 -24.48
CA ALA A 247 -5.63 -10.63 -23.07
C ALA A 247 -7.11 -10.67 -22.68
N VAL A 248 -7.46 -11.66 -21.87
CA VAL A 248 -8.80 -11.84 -21.31
C VAL A 248 -8.74 -11.55 -19.82
N PHE A 249 -9.52 -10.58 -19.38
CA PHE A 249 -9.70 -10.19 -17.99
C PHE A 249 -10.84 -11.00 -17.38
N MET A 250 -10.53 -11.79 -16.35
CA MET A 250 -11.55 -12.43 -15.53
C MET A 250 -11.96 -11.47 -14.41
N GLY A 251 -13.08 -10.78 -14.61
CA GLY A 251 -13.62 -9.73 -13.74
C GLY A 251 -13.59 -8.35 -14.39
N ALA A 252 -14.75 -7.69 -14.45
CA ALA A 252 -14.92 -6.35 -15.03
C ALA A 252 -15.09 -5.23 -13.97
N GLY A 253 -14.62 -5.48 -12.74
CA GLY A 253 -14.65 -4.50 -11.65
C GLY A 253 -13.51 -3.48 -11.72
N SER A 254 -13.41 -2.62 -10.69
CA SER A 254 -12.42 -1.52 -10.63
C SER A 254 -10.98 -1.93 -10.97
N ALA A 255 -10.50 -3.05 -10.41
CA ALA A 255 -9.16 -3.56 -10.68
C ALA A 255 -8.97 -3.99 -12.13
N GLY A 256 -9.89 -4.77 -12.70
CA GLY A 256 -9.80 -5.21 -14.10
C GLY A 256 -9.79 -4.03 -15.07
N VAL A 257 -10.67 -3.05 -14.84
CA VAL A 257 -10.73 -1.82 -15.65
C VAL A 257 -9.46 -0.98 -15.49
N GLY A 258 -8.99 -0.78 -14.25
CA GLY A 258 -7.77 -0.02 -13.97
C GLY A 258 -6.52 -0.64 -14.61
N VAL A 259 -6.40 -1.97 -14.56
CA VAL A 259 -5.32 -2.69 -15.24
C VAL A 259 -5.41 -2.53 -16.75
N ALA A 260 -6.58 -2.73 -17.34
CA ALA A 260 -6.74 -2.57 -18.79
C ALA A 260 -6.39 -1.15 -19.26
N GLN A 261 -6.80 -0.12 -18.50
CA GLN A 261 -6.44 1.28 -18.78
C GLN A 261 -4.93 1.51 -18.80
N GLN A 262 -4.19 0.96 -17.84
CA GLN A 262 -2.73 1.06 -17.79
C GLN A 262 -2.05 0.38 -18.98
N ILE A 263 -2.53 -0.79 -19.38
CA ILE A 263 -1.95 -1.52 -20.51
C ILE A 263 -2.28 -0.81 -21.84
N VAL A 264 -3.50 -0.28 -21.99
CA VAL A 264 -3.85 0.56 -23.15
C VAL A 264 -2.90 1.75 -23.25
N GLN A 265 -2.65 2.47 -22.14
CA GLN A 265 -1.72 3.59 -22.12
C GLN A 265 -0.29 3.17 -22.50
N PHE A 266 0.17 2.01 -22.03
CA PHE A 266 1.46 1.45 -22.44
C PHE A 266 1.49 1.14 -23.95
N PHE A 267 0.46 0.47 -24.50
CA PHE A 267 0.41 0.15 -25.92
C PHE A 267 0.38 1.40 -26.80
N GLN A 268 -0.28 2.48 -26.33
CA GLN A 268 -0.25 3.78 -27.00
C GLN A 268 1.16 4.40 -27.01
N LYS A 269 1.88 4.33 -25.88
CA LYS A 269 3.27 4.79 -25.79
C LYS A 269 4.21 4.02 -26.72
N GLU A 270 3.89 2.75 -26.99
CA GLU A 270 4.60 1.91 -27.95
C GLU A 270 4.10 2.05 -29.41
N GLY A 271 3.15 2.97 -29.67
CA GLY A 271 2.78 3.40 -31.02
C GLY A 271 1.43 2.93 -31.55
N LEU A 272 0.61 2.24 -30.74
CA LEU A 272 -0.78 1.92 -31.14
C LEU A 272 -1.69 3.13 -30.94
N THR A 273 -2.76 3.21 -31.72
CA THR A 273 -3.90 4.08 -31.39
C THR A 273 -4.66 3.53 -30.18
N GLU A 274 -5.47 4.37 -29.52
CA GLU A 274 -6.30 3.92 -28.40
C GLU A 274 -7.25 2.79 -28.82
N ASP A 275 -7.88 2.90 -29.98
CA ASP A 275 -8.81 1.89 -30.50
C ASP A 275 -8.13 0.56 -30.79
N GLU A 276 -6.93 0.58 -31.37
CA GLU A 276 -6.14 -0.63 -31.60
C GLU A 276 -5.75 -1.30 -30.28
N ALA A 277 -5.28 -0.52 -29.31
CA ALA A 277 -4.92 -1.02 -28.00
C ALA A 277 -6.14 -1.62 -27.27
N ARG A 278 -7.29 -0.94 -27.28
CA ARG A 278 -8.53 -1.43 -26.64
C ARG A 278 -9.02 -2.75 -27.25
N ARG A 279 -8.83 -2.95 -28.56
CA ARG A 279 -9.19 -4.20 -29.26
C ARG A 279 -8.34 -5.41 -28.86
N CYS A 280 -7.25 -5.23 -28.10
CA CYS A 280 -6.45 -6.33 -27.56
C CYS A 280 -7.04 -6.93 -26.27
N PHE A 281 -8.10 -6.34 -25.69
CA PHE A 281 -8.60 -6.70 -24.36
C PHE A 281 -10.08 -7.10 -24.38
N TRP A 282 -10.38 -8.22 -23.72
CA TRP A 282 -11.74 -8.71 -23.51
C TRP A 282 -11.99 -8.89 -22.01
N PHE A 283 -13.22 -8.65 -21.58
CA PHE A 283 -13.65 -8.88 -20.20
C PHE A 283 -14.63 -10.04 -20.13
N VAL A 284 -14.48 -10.88 -19.10
CA VAL A 284 -15.40 -11.96 -18.75
C VAL A 284 -15.75 -11.81 -17.29
N ASP A 285 -17.04 -11.61 -16.97
CA ASP A 285 -17.50 -11.42 -15.60
C ASP A 285 -18.11 -12.72 -15.05
N THR A 286 -17.32 -13.50 -14.28
CA THR A 286 -17.78 -14.68 -13.53
C THR A 286 -16.92 -14.89 -12.27
N LYS A 287 -17.44 -15.62 -11.28
CA LYS A 287 -16.71 -15.95 -10.04
C LYS A 287 -15.67 -17.06 -10.30
N TRP A 288 -14.38 -16.80 -10.02
CA TRP A 288 -13.27 -17.75 -10.21
C TRP A 288 -12.51 -18.03 -8.90
N LYS A 289 -11.77 -19.15 -8.83
CA LYS A 289 -10.94 -19.58 -7.67
C LYS A 289 -9.44 -19.54 -8.02
N SER A 290 -8.55 -19.43 -7.03
CA SER A 290 -7.09 -19.34 -7.21
C SER A 290 -6.47 -20.43 -8.12
N ILE A 291 -5.41 -20.08 -8.84
CA ILE A 291 -4.63 -21.00 -9.69
C ILE A 291 -3.52 -21.66 -8.83
N PRO A 292 -3.44 -23.00 -8.76
CA PRO A 292 -2.36 -23.69 -8.04
C PRO A 292 -1.03 -23.64 -8.81
N ASP A 293 0.08 -23.84 -8.11
CA ASP A 293 1.39 -24.07 -8.73
C ASP A 293 1.31 -25.23 -9.74
N TYR A 294 2.03 -25.10 -10.86
CA TYR A 294 2.05 -26.13 -11.89
C TYR A 294 3.46 -26.68 -12.08
N VAL A 295 3.56 -27.99 -12.31
CA VAL A 295 4.82 -28.69 -12.58
C VAL A 295 4.84 -29.07 -14.05
N GLN A 296 5.89 -28.67 -14.75
CA GLN A 296 6.14 -29.04 -16.13
C GLN A 296 7.61 -29.45 -16.28
N ASP A 297 7.86 -30.61 -16.89
CA ASP A 297 9.21 -31.14 -17.15
C ASP A 297 10.13 -31.21 -15.91
N GLY A 298 9.56 -31.55 -14.75
CA GLY A 298 10.29 -31.63 -13.47
C GLY A 298 10.62 -30.27 -12.86
N LYS A 299 10.20 -29.17 -13.48
CA LYS A 299 10.33 -27.80 -12.96
C LYS A 299 8.98 -27.33 -12.40
N THR A 300 9.00 -26.86 -11.15
CA THR A 300 7.84 -26.22 -10.52
C THR A 300 7.81 -24.74 -10.91
N TYR A 301 6.66 -24.30 -11.38
CA TYR A 301 6.37 -22.91 -11.69
C TYR A 301 5.35 -22.40 -10.69
N SER A 302 5.81 -21.53 -9.79
CA SER A 302 4.95 -20.83 -8.86
C SER A 302 4.56 -19.47 -9.44
N ALA A 303 3.28 -19.13 -9.38
CA ALA A 303 2.81 -17.82 -9.82
C ALA A 303 3.44 -16.72 -8.94
N GLY A 304 4.10 -15.73 -9.57
CA GLY A 304 4.59 -14.56 -8.84
C GLY A 304 3.42 -13.76 -8.24
N GLN A 305 3.61 -13.20 -7.05
CA GLN A 305 2.59 -12.34 -6.43
C GLN A 305 2.61 -10.95 -7.06
N GLY A 306 1.76 -10.71 -8.05
CA GLY A 306 1.47 -9.38 -8.59
C GLY A 306 0.63 -8.55 -7.61
N ASN A 307 1.16 -8.27 -6.42
CA ASN A 307 0.48 -7.52 -5.38
C ASN A 307 0.91 -6.05 -5.37
N ASN A 308 -0.05 -5.14 -5.18
CA ASN A 308 0.17 -3.68 -5.16
C ASN A 308 1.26 -3.23 -4.16
N MET A 309 1.61 -4.06 -3.18
CA MET A 309 2.70 -3.78 -2.23
C MET A 309 4.07 -3.51 -2.88
N TYR A 310 4.26 -3.88 -4.15
CA TYR A 310 5.45 -3.51 -4.92
C TYR A 310 5.47 -2.03 -5.36
N VAL A 311 4.31 -1.36 -5.41
CA VAL A 311 4.20 0.00 -5.97
C VAL A 311 3.70 1.01 -4.94
N PHE A 312 2.64 0.72 -4.18
CA PHE A 312 2.04 1.72 -3.30
C PHE A 312 3.02 2.28 -2.27
N PRO A 313 3.93 1.49 -1.65
CA PRO A 313 4.89 2.03 -0.69
C PRO A 313 5.81 3.08 -1.32
N GLY A 314 6.32 2.80 -2.52
CA GLY A 314 7.17 3.72 -3.28
C GLY A 314 6.41 4.95 -3.79
N ILE A 315 5.15 4.78 -4.23
CA ILE A 315 4.28 5.90 -4.63
C ILE A 315 4.08 6.87 -3.47
N GLY A 316 3.69 6.37 -2.29
CA GLY A 316 3.49 7.23 -1.12
C GLY A 316 4.80 7.87 -0.66
N LEU A 317 5.90 7.11 -0.60
CA LEU A 317 7.22 7.66 -0.22
C LEU A 317 7.65 8.77 -1.16
N GLY A 318 7.62 8.54 -2.47
CA GLY A 318 7.98 9.55 -3.47
C GLY A 318 7.10 10.80 -3.37
N SER A 319 5.79 10.61 -3.21
CA SER A 319 4.81 11.70 -3.10
C SER A 319 5.02 12.57 -1.85
N ILE A 320 5.28 11.95 -0.70
CA ILE A 320 5.62 12.67 0.55
C ILE A 320 6.94 13.42 0.38
N LEU A 321 7.97 12.73 -0.10
CA LEU A 321 9.32 13.27 -0.16
C LEU A 321 9.47 14.47 -1.11
N CYS A 322 8.78 14.46 -2.26
CA CYS A 322 8.74 15.63 -3.14
C CYS A 322 7.65 16.63 -2.78
N LYS A 323 6.87 16.39 -1.72
CA LYS A 323 5.74 17.22 -1.28
C LYS A 323 4.77 17.49 -2.43
N THR A 324 4.40 16.44 -3.17
CA THR A 324 3.63 16.62 -4.41
C THR A 324 2.32 17.35 -4.15
N SER A 325 1.87 18.18 -5.09
CA SER A 325 0.54 18.81 -5.06
C SER A 325 -0.55 17.91 -5.68
N CYS A 326 -0.14 16.93 -6.49
CA CYS A 326 -1.03 16.07 -7.27
C CYS A 326 -0.38 14.70 -7.49
N ILE A 327 -1.18 13.64 -7.59
CA ILE A 327 -0.73 12.31 -8.05
C ILE A 327 -1.49 12.01 -9.34
N ASN A 328 -0.87 12.31 -10.47
CA ASN A 328 -1.50 12.10 -11.77
C ASN A 328 -1.19 10.71 -12.35
N GLN A 329 -1.83 10.40 -13.46
CA GLN A 329 -1.68 9.12 -14.16
C GLN A 329 -0.23 8.85 -14.62
N GLU A 330 0.54 9.88 -14.98
CA GLU A 330 1.94 9.70 -15.40
C GLU A 330 2.86 9.33 -14.23
N MET A 331 2.59 9.81 -13.01
CA MET A 331 3.29 9.36 -11.81
C MET A 331 2.99 7.89 -11.49
N ILE A 332 1.73 7.46 -11.67
CA ILE A 332 1.35 6.04 -11.52
C ILE A 332 2.05 5.20 -12.58
N TYR A 333 2.04 5.62 -13.85
CA TYR A 333 2.73 4.91 -14.92
C TYR A 333 4.24 4.79 -14.65
N ALA A 334 4.88 5.86 -14.17
CA ALA A 334 6.30 5.85 -13.81
C ALA A 334 6.61 4.82 -12.72
N SER A 335 5.69 4.57 -11.78
CA SER A 335 5.85 3.50 -10.78
C SER A 335 5.86 2.09 -11.40
N ALA A 336 5.02 1.85 -12.42
CA ALA A 336 4.96 0.58 -13.15
C ALA A 336 6.23 0.33 -13.96
N GLU A 337 6.69 1.36 -14.68
CA GLU A 337 7.92 1.31 -15.46
C GLU A 337 9.12 1.04 -14.54
N ALA A 338 9.22 1.76 -13.42
CA ALA A 338 10.26 1.58 -12.41
C ALA A 338 10.31 0.14 -11.89
N LEU A 339 9.16 -0.43 -11.52
CA LEU A 339 9.06 -1.81 -11.06
C LEU A 339 9.48 -2.80 -12.15
N SER A 340 9.06 -2.57 -13.41
CA SER A 340 9.43 -3.44 -14.53
C SER A 340 10.94 -3.52 -14.72
N THR A 341 11.67 -2.44 -14.46
CA THR A 341 13.13 -2.36 -14.61
C THR A 341 13.91 -2.72 -13.35
N SER A 342 13.24 -3.16 -12.28
CA SER A 342 13.89 -3.43 -10.97
C SER A 342 14.40 -4.87 -10.81
N LEU A 343 14.17 -5.74 -11.80
CA LEU A 343 14.66 -7.11 -11.79
C LEU A 343 16.18 -7.17 -11.98
N THR A 344 16.84 -8.02 -11.18
CA THR A 344 18.24 -8.39 -11.37
C THR A 344 18.41 -9.39 -12.51
N PRO A 345 19.62 -9.53 -13.09
CA PRO A 345 19.89 -10.56 -14.09
C PRO A 345 19.55 -11.99 -13.63
N SER A 346 19.73 -12.30 -12.34
CA SER A 346 19.39 -13.60 -11.75
C SER A 346 17.87 -13.85 -11.64
N GLU A 347 17.11 -12.83 -11.24
CA GLU A 347 15.64 -12.92 -11.23
C GLU A 347 15.09 -13.04 -12.66
N ILE A 348 15.72 -12.36 -13.62
CA ILE A 348 15.37 -12.50 -15.04
C ILE A 348 15.67 -13.93 -15.51
N SER A 349 16.87 -14.47 -15.26
CA SER A 349 17.21 -15.83 -15.72
C SER A 349 16.34 -16.93 -15.08
N SER A 350 15.88 -16.73 -13.84
CA SER A 350 14.99 -17.67 -13.14
C SER A 350 13.53 -17.63 -13.58
N GLY A 351 13.15 -16.71 -14.48
CA GLY A 351 11.77 -16.64 -15.00
C GLY A 351 10.83 -15.72 -14.22
N ARG A 352 11.33 -14.96 -13.23
CA ARG A 352 10.49 -14.06 -12.43
C ARG A 352 9.98 -12.86 -13.26
N LEU A 353 8.77 -12.43 -12.94
CA LEU A 353 8.18 -11.18 -13.47
C LEU A 353 8.32 -10.01 -12.49
N TYR A 354 8.56 -10.31 -11.21
CA TYR A 354 8.68 -9.35 -10.12
C TYR A 354 9.95 -9.61 -9.30
N PRO A 355 10.57 -8.57 -8.70
CA PRO A 355 11.71 -8.72 -7.81
C PRO A 355 11.40 -9.60 -6.60
N GLU A 356 12.43 -10.18 -6.00
CA GLU A 356 12.28 -10.90 -4.73
C GLU A 356 11.79 -9.97 -3.61
N LEU A 357 10.93 -10.50 -2.74
CA LEU A 357 10.27 -9.69 -1.72
C LEU A 357 11.27 -9.11 -0.69
N ASN A 358 12.37 -9.80 -0.40
CA ASN A 358 13.46 -9.29 0.45
C ASN A 358 14.09 -7.98 -0.08
N ARG A 359 13.97 -7.70 -1.38
CA ARG A 359 14.43 -6.46 -2.03
C ARG A 359 13.38 -5.36 -2.07
N ILE A 360 12.20 -5.54 -1.47
CA ILE A 360 11.09 -4.56 -1.59
C ILE A 360 11.49 -3.14 -1.20
N ARG A 361 12.43 -2.98 -0.25
CA ARG A 361 12.90 -1.66 0.20
C ARG A 361 13.75 -0.98 -0.85
N GLU A 362 14.61 -1.75 -1.52
CA GLU A 362 15.39 -1.28 -2.67
C GLU A 362 14.45 -0.90 -3.82
N VAL A 363 13.47 -1.76 -4.13
CA VAL A 363 12.44 -1.51 -5.15
C VAL A 363 11.63 -0.26 -4.81
N SER A 364 11.26 -0.06 -3.54
CA SER A 364 10.51 1.12 -3.10
C SER A 364 11.29 2.42 -3.30
N VAL A 365 12.63 2.39 -3.17
CA VAL A 365 13.49 3.54 -3.50
C VAL A 365 13.44 3.85 -5.00
N ILE A 366 13.59 2.81 -5.85
CA ILE A 366 13.56 2.96 -7.31
C ILE A 366 12.20 3.51 -7.77
N VAL A 367 11.11 2.97 -7.23
CA VAL A 367 9.74 3.45 -7.50
C VAL A 367 9.57 4.89 -7.02
N ALA A 368 9.98 5.20 -5.78
CA ALA A 368 9.89 6.56 -5.24
C ALA A 368 10.68 7.57 -6.08
N ARG A 369 11.90 7.24 -6.53
CA ARG A 369 12.68 8.07 -7.44
C ARG A 369 11.91 8.38 -8.71
N GLN A 370 11.34 7.37 -9.38
CA GLN A 370 10.62 7.60 -10.64
C GLN A 370 9.33 8.40 -10.45
N VAL A 371 8.63 8.20 -9.32
CA VAL A 371 7.48 9.03 -8.94
C VAL A 371 7.89 10.49 -8.72
N ILE A 372 9.03 10.73 -8.05
CA ILE A 372 9.60 12.08 -7.86
C ILE A 372 9.96 12.71 -9.22
N ARG A 373 10.62 11.96 -10.11
CA ARG A 373 10.99 12.45 -11.45
C ARG A 373 9.77 12.81 -12.28
N ALA A 374 8.72 11.99 -12.23
CA ALA A 374 7.45 12.30 -12.87
C ALA A 374 6.82 13.56 -12.28
N ALA A 375 6.78 13.70 -10.95
CA ALA A 375 6.28 14.93 -10.31
C ALA A 375 7.07 16.18 -10.75
N GLN A 376 8.40 16.09 -10.82
CA GLN A 376 9.28 17.17 -11.30
C GLN A 376 8.99 17.54 -12.75
N LYS A 377 8.86 16.54 -13.64
CA LYS A 377 8.56 16.73 -15.07
C LYS A 377 7.25 17.49 -15.29
N PHE A 378 6.25 17.25 -14.45
CA PHE A 378 4.93 17.90 -14.54
C PHE A 378 4.77 19.09 -13.58
N ASN A 379 5.84 19.54 -12.92
CA ASN A 379 5.83 20.65 -11.95
C ASN A 379 4.84 20.46 -10.78
N PHE A 380 4.62 19.22 -10.35
CA PHE A 380 3.85 18.91 -9.15
C PHE A 380 4.69 18.81 -7.88
N ASP A 381 6.01 18.70 -8.01
CA ASP A 381 6.92 18.69 -6.87
C ASP A 381 7.01 20.07 -6.18
N ARG A 382 7.15 20.05 -4.86
CA ARG A 382 7.35 21.25 -4.02
C ARG A 382 8.59 21.14 -3.14
N GLU A 383 9.56 20.33 -3.55
CA GLU A 383 10.86 20.16 -2.87
C GLU A 383 12.00 20.55 -3.84
N PRO A 384 12.39 21.83 -3.93
CA PRO A 384 13.40 22.28 -4.89
C PRO A 384 14.78 21.69 -4.64
N SER A 385 15.10 21.29 -3.40
CA SER A 385 16.44 20.81 -3.02
C SER A 385 16.87 19.52 -3.74
N ILE A 386 15.91 18.78 -4.31
CA ILE A 386 16.17 17.49 -4.98
C ILE A 386 16.12 17.55 -6.51
N ARG A 387 15.83 18.72 -7.11
CA ARG A 387 15.67 18.86 -8.57
C ARG A 387 16.96 18.62 -9.35
N ASN A 388 18.10 19.01 -8.78
CA ASN A 388 19.41 18.93 -9.44
C ASN A 388 20.21 17.67 -9.08
N LEU A 389 19.67 16.82 -8.20
CA LEU A 389 20.32 15.54 -7.89
C LEU A 389 20.24 14.63 -9.11
N ASN A 390 21.33 13.92 -9.41
CA ASN A 390 21.26 12.78 -10.33
C ASN A 390 20.54 11.60 -9.66
N ASP A 391 20.32 10.51 -10.38
CA ASP A 391 19.54 9.38 -9.87
C ASP A 391 20.19 8.64 -8.70
N GLU A 392 21.51 8.48 -8.69
CA GLU A 392 22.24 7.85 -7.58
C GLU A 392 22.16 8.71 -6.31
N GLN A 393 22.39 10.02 -6.46
CA GLN A 393 22.29 10.99 -5.38
C GLN A 393 20.86 11.06 -4.83
N LEU A 394 19.85 10.99 -5.70
CA LEU A 394 18.45 10.98 -5.29
C LEU A 394 18.10 9.68 -4.55
N ASP A 395 18.56 8.52 -5.02
CA ASP A 395 18.37 7.25 -4.33
C ASP A 395 19.02 7.27 -2.92
N GLU A 396 20.24 7.79 -2.78
CA GLU A 396 20.90 7.98 -1.48
C GLU A 396 20.12 8.94 -0.57
N TRP A 397 19.65 10.06 -1.12
CA TRP A 397 18.85 11.05 -0.40
C TRP A 397 17.52 10.49 0.09
N ILE A 398 16.87 9.62 -0.72
CA ILE A 398 15.65 8.88 -0.34
C ILE A 398 15.97 7.90 0.78
N ARG A 399 17.03 7.06 0.62
CA ARG A 399 17.43 6.08 1.65
C ARG A 399 17.73 6.73 2.99
N GLY A 400 18.36 7.90 3.01
CA GLY A 400 18.64 8.66 4.23
C GLY A 400 17.38 9.14 4.98
N ARG A 401 16.22 9.16 4.31
CA ARG A 401 14.92 9.56 4.89
C ARG A 401 14.02 8.39 5.26
N MET A 402 14.26 7.21 4.71
CA MET A 402 13.59 5.99 5.14
C MET A 402 13.95 5.71 6.61
N LYS A 403 12.94 5.63 7.47
CA LYS A 403 13.06 5.27 8.89
C LYS A 403 12.73 3.80 9.10
N CYS A 404 13.40 3.17 10.07
CA CYS A 404 12.97 1.96 10.78
C CYS A 404 13.63 1.95 12.14
#